data_AF-A0A0Q3KDZ8-F1
#
_entry.id   AF-A0A0Q3KDZ8-F1
#
_cell.length_a   1.000
_cell.length_b   1.000
_cell.length_c   1.000
_cell.angle_alpha   90.00
_cell.angle_beta   90.00
_cell.angle_gamma   90.00
#
_symmetry.space_group_name_H-M   'P 1'
#
loop_
_entity.id
_entity.type
_entity.pdbx_description
1 polymer ?
#
loop_
_entity_poly.entity_id
_entity_poly.type
_entity_poly.pdbx_seq_one_letter_code
_entity_poly.pdbx_strand_id
1 'polypeptide(L)'
;MEIVENGDAMEVAAAAAESAWPGSARRSHLLQFLLHASNRLDLRPVVKYSALAFFAERLLPALPRKIGFCGARSGRAVRSWLLEPLRDSNLELFALVAVWIASKVHEMRPLSVKSLKALSDRIIADQHFTCRDFADAELVFMEVVDYNIGSSNIAFIYLEELLIQFREISKLGDLLNMDVCMEILDVLYETEDTSWLFNSPCPLAASTLVTAYVMSVPKQTWEFPILPWVQFTTSYAEEGIMKIVLTILMHLFKPDGIKEKNKSDFSI
;
A
#
# COMPACT_ATOMS: atom_id res chain seq x y z
N MET A 1 -5.30 52.49 -4.35
CA MET A 1 -4.56 51.61 -3.42
C MET A 1 -5.48 50.44 -3.12
N GLU A 2 -5.87 49.72 -4.17
CA GLU A 2 -5.29 48.43 -4.58
C GLU A 2 -5.59 47.33 -3.56
N ILE A 3 -6.67 46.60 -3.88
CA ILE A 3 -7.04 45.31 -3.33
C ILE A 3 -6.34 44.28 -4.23
N VAL A 4 -5.14 43.86 -3.86
CA VAL A 4 -4.40 42.73 -4.45
C VAL A 4 -3.67 42.05 -3.28
N GLU A 5 -3.37 40.76 -3.38
CA GLU A 5 -2.67 39.90 -2.39
C GLU A 5 -3.51 39.01 -1.45
N ASN A 6 -4.66 38.48 -1.89
CA ASN A 6 -5.21 37.26 -1.27
C ASN A 6 -5.26 36.04 -2.22
N GLY A 7 -4.98 36.23 -3.52
CA GLY A 7 -4.91 35.14 -4.51
C GLY A 7 -3.60 34.36 -4.43
N ASP A 8 -2.47 35.07 -4.42
CA ASP A 8 -1.13 34.47 -4.45
C ASP A 8 -0.81 33.63 -3.21
N ALA A 9 -1.30 34.00 -2.02
CA ALA A 9 -1.04 33.22 -0.80
C ALA A 9 -1.77 31.86 -0.80
N MET A 10 -2.95 31.78 -1.43
CA MET A 10 -3.72 30.54 -1.53
C MET A 10 -3.19 29.64 -2.66
N GLU A 11 -2.70 30.26 -3.75
CA GLU A 11 -2.07 29.57 -4.87
C GLU A 11 -0.64 29.08 -4.51
N VAL A 12 0.10 29.80 -3.66
CA VAL A 12 1.39 29.35 -3.11
C VAL A 12 1.20 28.26 -2.04
N ALA A 13 0.12 28.30 -1.25
CA ALA A 13 -0.21 27.20 -0.32
C ALA A 13 -0.69 25.94 -1.06
N ALA A 14 -1.40 26.11 -2.18
CA ALA A 14 -1.77 25.02 -3.08
C ALA A 14 -0.56 24.47 -3.86
N ALA A 15 0.36 25.32 -4.33
CA ALA A 15 1.61 24.90 -4.96
C ALA A 15 2.60 24.24 -3.96
N ALA A 16 2.59 24.68 -2.70
CA ALA A 16 3.30 24.00 -1.61
C ALA A 16 2.66 22.65 -1.26
N ALA A 17 1.35 22.50 -1.43
CA ALA A 17 0.66 21.21 -1.33
C ALA A 17 0.88 20.32 -2.58
N GLU A 18 1.11 20.91 -3.76
CA GLU A 18 1.54 20.23 -5.00
C GLU A 18 3.00 19.78 -4.97
N SER A 19 3.83 20.26 -4.03
CA SER A 19 5.10 19.62 -3.63
C SER A 19 4.89 18.35 -2.79
N ALA A 20 3.80 17.64 -3.11
CA ALA A 20 3.21 16.50 -2.43
C ALA A 20 4.29 15.51 -1.99
N TRP A 21 4.34 15.29 -0.69
CA TRP A 21 5.43 14.58 -0.04
C TRP A 21 4.91 13.28 0.55
N PRO A 22 5.55 12.13 0.28
CA PRO A 22 6.48 11.89 -0.82
C PRO A 22 5.76 11.98 -2.19
N GLY A 23 6.43 12.56 -3.19
CA GLY A 23 5.86 12.64 -4.54
C GLY A 23 5.58 11.25 -5.12
N SER A 24 4.69 11.18 -6.12
CA SER A 24 4.27 9.95 -6.80
C SER A 24 5.36 8.91 -7.01
N ALA A 25 6.44 9.33 -7.68
CA ALA A 25 7.59 8.49 -7.98
C ALA A 25 8.32 7.99 -6.72
N ARG A 26 8.45 8.86 -5.71
CA ARG A 26 9.11 8.53 -4.44
C ARG A 26 8.28 7.54 -3.62
N ARG A 27 6.95 7.73 -3.58
CA ARG A 27 6.03 6.76 -2.96
C ARG A 27 6.14 5.41 -3.65
N SER A 28 6.05 5.38 -4.97
CA SER A 28 6.14 4.14 -5.75
C SER A 28 7.45 3.37 -5.49
N HIS A 29 8.60 4.07 -5.51
CA HIS A 29 9.90 3.48 -5.15
C HIS A 29 9.91 2.84 -3.76
N LEU A 30 9.35 3.51 -2.76
CA LEU A 30 9.34 3.00 -1.39
C LEU A 30 8.42 1.78 -1.21
N LEU A 31 7.32 1.72 -1.95
CA LEU A 31 6.42 0.55 -1.93
C LEU A 31 7.05 -0.64 -2.65
N GLN A 32 7.71 -0.41 -3.78
CA GLN A 32 8.53 -1.43 -4.45
C GLN A 32 9.66 -1.93 -3.56
N PHE A 33 10.33 -1.03 -2.82
CA PHE A 33 11.34 -1.39 -1.84
C PHE A 33 10.77 -2.31 -0.76
N LEU A 34 9.60 -1.99 -0.20
CA LEU A 34 8.95 -2.81 0.85
C LEU A 34 8.52 -4.18 0.30
N LEU A 35 7.94 -4.23 -0.90
CA LEU A 35 7.60 -5.48 -1.60
C LEU A 35 8.85 -6.34 -1.85
N HIS A 36 9.94 -5.72 -2.30
CA HIS A 36 11.22 -6.40 -2.48
C HIS A 36 11.76 -6.95 -1.16
N ALA A 37 11.77 -6.14 -0.10
CA ALA A 37 12.22 -6.55 1.23
C ALA A 37 11.36 -7.71 1.77
N SER A 38 10.04 -7.67 1.55
CA SER A 38 9.11 -8.74 1.91
C SER A 38 9.50 -10.07 1.26
N ASN A 39 9.81 -10.06 -0.04
CA ASN A 39 10.23 -11.27 -0.75
C ASN A 39 11.58 -11.79 -0.25
N ARG A 40 12.53 -10.89 0.09
CA ARG A 40 13.85 -11.27 0.62
C ARG A 40 13.79 -11.85 2.02
N LEU A 41 12.77 -11.51 2.80
CA LEU A 41 12.53 -12.00 4.15
C LEU A 41 11.58 -13.20 4.21
N ASP A 42 11.00 -13.60 3.06
CA ASP A 42 9.99 -14.67 2.98
C ASP A 42 8.81 -14.44 3.95
N LEU A 43 8.28 -13.21 3.94
CA LEU A 43 7.21 -12.83 4.85
C LEU A 43 5.91 -13.57 4.54
N ARG A 44 5.20 -13.98 5.61
CA ARG A 44 3.81 -14.41 5.47
C ARG A 44 2.94 -13.25 4.94
N PRO A 45 1.92 -13.53 4.11
CA PRO A 45 1.06 -12.51 3.51
C PRO A 45 0.49 -11.50 4.52
N VAL A 46 -0.01 -11.99 5.66
CA VAL A 46 -0.55 -11.13 6.72
C VAL A 46 0.47 -10.13 7.27
N VAL A 47 1.76 -10.52 7.35
CA VAL A 47 2.83 -9.61 7.81
C VAL A 47 3.14 -8.59 6.72
N LYS A 48 3.25 -9.03 5.47
CA LYS A 48 3.50 -8.16 4.30
C LYS A 48 2.45 -7.06 4.16
N TYR A 49 1.17 -7.43 4.13
CA TYR A 49 0.09 -6.46 3.91
C TYR A 49 -0.15 -5.57 5.13
N SER A 50 0.13 -6.05 6.34
CA SER A 50 0.14 -5.18 7.53
C SER A 50 1.29 -4.18 7.52
N ALA A 51 2.48 -4.59 7.09
CA ALA A 51 3.60 -3.67 6.93
C ALA A 51 3.30 -2.59 5.88
N LEU A 52 2.73 -2.99 4.73
CA LEU A 52 2.28 -2.07 3.69
C LEU A 52 1.24 -1.08 4.22
N ALA A 53 0.22 -1.55 4.95
CA ALA A 53 -0.79 -0.67 5.53
C ALA A 53 -0.18 0.30 6.56
N PHE A 54 0.66 -0.19 7.48
CA PHE A 54 1.31 0.67 8.47
C PHE A 54 2.19 1.74 7.82
N PHE A 55 2.94 1.37 6.78
CA PHE A 55 3.84 2.28 6.10
C PHE A 55 3.10 3.23 5.14
N ALA A 56 2.40 2.67 4.16
CA ALA A 56 1.83 3.40 3.04
C ALA A 56 0.58 4.21 3.39
N GLU A 57 -0.27 3.69 4.28
CA GLU A 57 -1.56 4.27 4.61
C GLU A 57 -1.52 5.10 5.91
N ARG A 58 -0.58 4.81 6.82
CA ARG A 58 -0.51 5.48 8.13
C ARG A 58 0.72 6.36 8.27
N LEU A 59 1.92 5.81 8.10
CA LEU A 59 3.15 6.57 8.29
C LEU A 59 3.29 7.68 7.24
N LEU A 60 3.26 7.34 5.94
CA LEU A 60 3.50 8.31 4.87
C LEU A 60 2.52 9.51 4.95
N PRO A 61 1.20 9.32 5.14
CA PRO A 61 0.26 10.44 5.28
C PRO A 61 0.34 11.18 6.64
N ALA A 62 1.00 10.63 7.65
CA ALA A 62 1.20 11.28 8.95
C ALA A 62 2.47 12.13 9.00
N LEU A 63 3.52 11.77 8.26
CA LEU A 63 4.82 12.45 8.31
C LEU A 63 4.76 13.97 8.03
N PRO A 64 4.07 14.49 6.99
CA PRO A 64 4.03 15.94 6.72
C PRO A 64 3.46 16.75 7.89
N ARG A 65 2.47 16.18 8.60
CA ARG A 65 1.85 16.79 9.77
C ARG A 65 2.79 16.83 10.97
N LYS A 66 3.61 15.79 11.15
CA LYS A 66 4.50 15.63 12.32
C LYS A 66 5.85 16.35 12.18
N ILE A 67 6.29 16.59 10.95
CA ILE A 67 7.54 17.31 10.61
C ILE A 67 7.30 18.83 10.45
N GLY A 68 6.04 19.27 10.46
CA GLY A 68 5.70 20.71 10.41
C GLY A 68 5.64 21.31 9.01
N PHE A 69 5.50 20.48 7.97
CA PHE A 69 5.32 20.94 6.58
C PHE A 69 3.95 21.58 6.34
N CYS A 70 2.93 21.22 7.13
CA CYS A 70 1.63 21.84 7.05
C CYS A 70 1.50 22.92 8.13
N GLY A 71 1.20 24.17 7.75
CA GLY A 71 0.88 25.28 8.68
C GLY A 71 -0.38 25.06 9.56
N ALA A 72 -0.92 23.84 9.58
CA ALA A 72 -2.00 23.41 10.44
C ALA A 72 -1.44 22.98 11.80
N ARG A 73 -1.82 23.71 12.85
CA ARG A 73 -1.63 23.30 14.25
C ARG A 73 -2.42 22.01 14.52
N SER A 74 -1.82 20.83 14.31
CA SER A 74 -2.40 19.60 14.86
C SER A 74 -1.36 18.50 15.01
N GLY A 75 -1.00 18.20 16.26
CA GLY A 75 -0.09 17.13 16.67
C GLY A 75 1.18 17.63 17.36
N ARG A 76 1.65 16.89 18.37
CA ARG A 76 3.00 17.08 18.93
C ARG A 76 4.01 16.80 17.81
N ALA A 77 4.84 17.78 17.47
CA ALA A 77 5.93 17.58 16.52
C ALA A 77 6.88 16.50 17.03
N VAL A 78 7.25 15.56 16.17
CA VAL A 78 8.21 14.50 16.50
C VAL A 78 9.58 14.97 16.05
N ARG A 79 10.46 15.25 17.01
CA ARG A 79 11.83 15.69 16.72
C ARG A 79 12.76 14.50 16.76
N SER A 80 13.28 14.12 15.60
CA SER A 80 14.26 13.05 15.47
C SER A 80 15.21 13.33 14.31
N TRP A 81 16.47 12.91 14.46
CA TRP A 81 17.46 12.96 13.38
C TRP A 81 17.05 12.13 12.15
N LEU A 82 16.15 11.16 12.35
CA LEU A 82 15.56 10.36 11.27
C LEU A 82 14.56 11.14 10.42
N LEU A 83 14.07 12.29 10.89
CA LEU A 83 13.05 13.10 10.22
C LEU A 83 13.60 14.43 9.68
N GLU A 84 14.77 14.89 10.16
CA GLU A 84 15.34 16.19 9.83
C GLU A 84 16.85 16.06 9.46
N PRO A 85 17.22 16.02 8.15
CA PRO A 85 16.34 15.95 6.97
C PRO A 85 15.87 14.51 6.67
N LEU A 86 14.63 14.34 6.19
CA LEU A 86 14.10 13.02 5.81
C LEU A 86 14.61 12.56 4.42
N ARG A 87 15.60 11.66 4.43
CA ARG A 87 16.18 11.05 3.23
C ARG A 87 15.43 9.79 2.81
N ASP A 88 15.70 9.31 1.59
CA ASP A 88 15.16 8.04 1.09
C ASP A 88 15.60 6.86 1.96
N SER A 89 16.88 6.83 2.34
CA SER A 89 17.40 5.83 3.28
C SER A 89 16.66 5.78 4.63
N ASN A 90 16.17 6.93 5.12
CA ASN A 90 15.37 6.98 6.34
C ASN A 90 13.97 6.40 6.13
N LEU A 91 13.34 6.70 4.98
CA LEU A 91 12.03 6.13 4.61
C LEU A 91 12.11 4.63 4.35
N GLU A 92 13.19 4.16 3.73
CA GLU A 92 13.50 2.74 3.54
C GLU A 92 13.71 2.03 4.89
N LEU A 93 14.41 2.67 5.84
CA LEU A 93 14.49 2.18 7.22
C LEU A 93 13.09 2.08 7.85
N PHE A 94 12.25 3.10 7.71
CA PHE A 94 10.88 3.06 8.22
C PHE A 94 10.02 1.95 7.56
N ALA A 95 10.24 1.64 6.29
CA ALA A 95 9.59 0.50 5.63
C ALA A 95 10.02 -0.83 6.28
N LEU A 96 11.30 -1.02 6.58
CA LEU A 96 11.79 -2.21 7.30
C LEU A 96 11.28 -2.26 8.75
N VAL A 97 11.13 -1.10 9.40
CA VAL A 97 10.52 -1.01 10.74
C VAL A 97 9.04 -1.36 10.69
N ALA A 98 8.30 -0.96 9.65
CA ALA A 98 6.90 -1.36 9.46
C ALA A 98 6.79 -2.89 9.36
N VAL A 99 7.69 -3.54 8.62
CA VAL A 99 7.81 -5.01 8.58
C VAL A 99 8.10 -5.58 9.95
N TRP A 100 9.00 -4.96 10.72
CA TRP A 100 9.33 -5.42 12.06
C TRP A 100 8.12 -5.36 13.00
N ILE A 101 7.42 -4.23 13.02
CA ILE A 101 6.20 -4.02 13.82
C ILE A 101 5.11 -5.02 13.40
N ALA A 102 4.86 -5.17 12.10
CA ALA A 102 3.90 -6.15 11.60
C ALA A 102 4.24 -7.59 12.03
N SER A 103 5.53 -7.94 12.04
CA SER A 103 5.96 -9.26 12.53
C SER A 103 5.69 -9.43 14.03
N LYS A 104 5.83 -8.38 14.84
CA LYS A 104 5.48 -8.40 16.27
C LYS A 104 3.98 -8.56 16.50
N VAL A 105 3.15 -8.03 15.60
CA VAL A 105 1.69 -8.12 15.69
C VAL A 105 1.17 -9.51 15.33
N HIS A 106 1.73 -10.13 14.29
CA HIS A 106 1.15 -11.34 13.69
C HIS A 106 1.92 -12.64 13.95
N GLU A 107 3.16 -12.58 14.45
CA GLU A 107 4.00 -13.76 14.60
C GLU A 107 4.27 -14.11 16.07
N MET A 108 4.23 -15.41 16.38
CA MET A 108 4.67 -15.91 17.69
C MET A 108 6.17 -15.67 17.92
N ARG A 109 6.96 -15.64 16.84
CA ARG A 109 8.40 -15.35 16.85
C ARG A 109 8.67 -14.23 15.85
N PRO A 110 8.64 -12.96 16.30
CA PRO A 110 8.85 -11.81 15.43
C PRO A 110 10.25 -11.82 14.81
N LEU A 111 10.41 -11.09 13.71
CA LEU A 111 11.71 -10.91 13.07
C LEU A 111 12.72 -10.30 14.04
N SER A 112 13.97 -10.77 13.95
CA SER A 112 15.05 -10.20 14.75
C SER A 112 15.55 -8.89 14.16
N VAL A 113 15.97 -7.95 15.00
CA VAL A 113 16.67 -6.74 14.52
C VAL A 113 17.92 -7.10 13.72
N LYS A 114 18.59 -8.19 14.07
CA LYS A 114 19.81 -8.64 13.38
C LYS A 114 19.52 -9.02 11.92
N SER A 115 18.42 -9.73 11.65
CA SER A 115 18.03 -10.09 10.28
C SER A 115 17.62 -8.88 9.47
N LEU A 116 16.88 -7.94 10.08
CA LEU A 116 16.50 -6.68 9.43
C LEU A 116 17.71 -5.81 9.11
N LYS A 117 18.65 -5.70 10.06
CA LYS A 117 19.91 -4.99 9.86
C LYS A 117 20.77 -5.65 8.77
N ALA A 118 20.90 -6.97 8.78
CA ALA A 118 21.65 -7.68 7.75
C ALA A 118 21.02 -7.52 6.35
N LEU A 119 19.70 -7.37 6.26
CA LEU A 119 19.04 -7.02 5.01
C LEU A 119 19.29 -5.56 4.65
N SER A 120 19.12 -4.61 5.56
CA SER A 120 19.32 -3.18 5.29
C SER A 120 20.72 -2.89 4.78
N ASP A 121 21.75 -3.52 5.37
CA ASP A 121 23.14 -3.40 4.93
C ASP A 121 23.36 -3.85 3.47
N ARG A 122 22.43 -4.63 2.90
CA ARG A 122 22.50 -5.13 1.51
C ARG A 122 21.65 -4.33 0.53
N ILE A 123 20.50 -3.81 0.98
CA ILE A 123 19.50 -3.21 0.09
C ILE A 123 19.41 -1.68 0.18
N ILE A 124 19.89 -1.07 1.28
CA ILE A 124 19.99 0.38 1.44
C ILE A 124 21.42 0.79 1.11
N ALA A 125 21.62 1.46 -0.03
CA ALA A 125 22.97 1.77 -0.53
C ALA A 125 23.65 2.91 0.23
N ASP A 126 22.88 3.95 0.58
CA ASP A 126 23.44 5.24 1.00
C ASP A 126 23.76 5.35 2.49
N GLN A 127 23.26 4.43 3.32
CA GLN A 127 23.39 4.51 4.77
C GLN A 127 23.35 3.14 5.45
N HIS A 128 24.31 2.91 6.34
CA HIS A 128 24.33 1.74 7.21
C HIS A 128 23.72 2.08 8.57
N PHE A 129 22.66 1.37 8.93
CA PHE A 129 21.98 1.55 10.21
C PHE A 129 22.47 0.54 11.25
N THR A 130 22.58 1.00 12.50
CA THR A 130 22.88 0.18 13.66
C THR A 130 21.61 -0.43 14.23
N CYS A 131 21.74 -1.46 15.09
CA CYS A 131 20.58 -2.01 15.79
C CYS A 131 19.86 -0.96 16.67
N ARG A 132 20.60 0.05 17.16
CA ARG A 132 20.02 1.16 17.91
C ARG A 132 19.16 2.04 17.02
N ASP A 133 19.60 2.33 15.81
CA ASP A 133 18.84 3.14 14.86
C ASP A 133 17.49 2.48 14.49
N PHE A 134 17.45 1.15 14.42
CA PHE A 134 16.19 0.41 14.24
C PHE A 134 15.23 0.58 15.42
N ALA A 135 15.73 0.52 16.66
CA ALA A 135 14.91 0.73 17.85
C ALA A 135 14.43 2.19 17.97
N ASP A 136 15.31 3.15 17.67
CA ASP A 136 14.97 4.56 17.63
C ASP A 136 13.93 4.84 16.52
N ALA A 137 14.09 4.22 15.35
CA ALA A 137 13.14 4.31 14.25
C ALA A 137 11.79 3.66 14.57
N GLU A 138 11.76 2.54 15.30
CA GLU A 138 10.52 1.95 15.81
C GLU A 138 9.78 2.94 16.73
N LEU A 139 10.47 3.56 17.67
CA LEU A 139 9.87 4.55 18.55
C LEU A 139 9.30 5.74 17.76
N VAL A 140 10.08 6.29 16.84
CA VAL A 140 9.65 7.41 15.99
C VAL A 140 8.47 7.01 15.11
N PHE A 141 8.48 5.80 14.55
CA PHE A 141 7.36 5.27 13.76
C PHE A 141 6.07 5.29 14.59
N MET A 142 6.12 4.73 15.81
CA MET A 142 4.99 4.66 16.73
C MET A 142 4.46 6.05 17.10
N GLU A 143 5.35 7.01 17.36
CA GLU A 143 4.96 8.40 17.66
C GLU A 143 4.33 9.12 16.45
N VAL A 144 4.87 8.90 15.24
CA VAL A 144 4.35 9.50 14.01
C VAL A 144 2.94 8.98 13.71
N VAL A 145 2.69 7.68 13.89
CA VAL A 145 1.37 7.07 13.66
C VAL A 145 0.44 7.14 14.87
N ASP A 146 0.79 7.90 15.92
CA ASP A 146 0.02 8.02 17.16
C ASP A 146 -0.36 6.65 17.76
N TYR A 147 0.57 5.69 17.70
CA TYR A 147 0.42 4.31 18.16
C TYR A 147 -0.70 3.51 17.47
N ASN A 148 -1.22 4.01 16.34
CA ASN A 148 -2.25 3.34 15.54
C ASN A 148 -1.67 2.20 14.68
N ILE A 149 -1.37 1.08 15.33
CA ILE A 149 -0.87 -0.16 14.69
C ILE A 149 -1.89 -1.31 14.71
N GLY A 150 -3.18 -0.99 14.88
CA GLY A 150 -4.24 -2.00 14.84
C GLY A 150 -4.31 -2.68 13.46
N SER A 151 -4.36 -4.00 13.40
CA SER A 151 -4.33 -4.76 12.14
C SER A 151 -5.72 -5.11 11.59
N SER A 152 -6.80 -4.95 12.36
CA SER A 152 -8.14 -5.41 11.97
C SER A 152 -8.73 -4.72 10.73
N ASN A 153 -8.30 -3.50 10.41
CA ASN A 153 -8.79 -2.74 9.26
C ASN A 153 -7.75 -2.74 8.12
N ILE A 154 -7.46 -3.92 7.57
CA ILE A 154 -6.49 -4.12 6.49
C ILE A 154 -7.14 -4.99 5.41
N ALA A 155 -7.00 -4.60 4.15
CA ALA A 155 -7.72 -5.22 3.03
C ALA A 155 -7.44 -6.72 2.92
N PHE A 156 -6.20 -7.13 3.16
CA PHE A 156 -5.80 -8.54 3.14
C PHE A 156 -6.56 -9.39 4.18
N ILE A 157 -6.83 -8.87 5.38
CA ILE A 157 -7.56 -9.63 6.41
C ILE A 157 -8.99 -9.89 5.97
N TYR A 158 -9.68 -8.86 5.47
CA TYR A 158 -11.02 -9.02 4.90
C TYR A 158 -11.03 -9.97 3.70
N LEU A 159 -10.00 -9.92 2.85
CA LEU A 159 -9.88 -10.78 1.68
C LEU A 159 -9.71 -12.26 2.09
N GLU A 160 -8.88 -12.53 3.09
CA GLU A 160 -8.68 -13.87 3.62
C GLU A 160 -9.97 -14.44 4.21
N GLU A 161 -10.68 -13.64 5.02
CA GLU A 161 -11.98 -14.02 5.59
C GLU A 161 -13.03 -14.29 4.51
N LEU A 162 -13.14 -13.42 3.51
CA LEU A 162 -14.07 -13.60 2.40
C LEU A 162 -13.74 -14.85 1.57
N LEU A 163 -12.47 -15.13 1.32
CA LEU A 163 -12.07 -16.33 0.57
C LEU A 163 -12.38 -17.62 1.35
N ILE A 164 -12.18 -17.63 2.67
CA ILE A 164 -12.57 -18.76 3.53
C ILE A 164 -14.08 -18.99 3.45
N GLN A 165 -14.88 -17.94 3.65
CA GLN A 165 -16.34 -18.02 3.56
C GLN A 165 -16.80 -18.48 2.17
N PHE A 166 -16.14 -18.00 1.10
CA PHE A 166 -16.50 -18.41 -0.25
C PHE A 166 -16.28 -19.91 -0.51
N ARG A 167 -15.16 -20.45 0.01
CA ARG A 167 -14.84 -21.89 -0.08
C ARG A 167 -15.81 -22.77 0.71
N GLU A 168 -16.37 -22.25 1.80
CA GLU A 168 -17.37 -22.96 2.59
C GLU A 168 -18.71 -23.11 1.84
N ILE A 169 -19.06 -22.13 0.99
CA ILE A 169 -20.36 -22.10 0.29
C ILE A 169 -20.31 -22.58 -1.16
N SER A 170 -19.14 -22.58 -1.81
CA SER A 170 -19.00 -22.91 -3.23
C SER A 170 -17.69 -23.61 -3.56
N LYS A 171 -17.77 -24.69 -4.34
CA LYS A 171 -16.59 -25.39 -4.87
C LYS A 171 -15.78 -24.55 -5.87
N LEU A 172 -16.37 -23.49 -6.44
CA LEU A 172 -15.61 -22.54 -7.26
C LEU A 172 -14.60 -21.75 -6.42
N GLY A 173 -14.77 -21.66 -5.10
CA GLY A 173 -13.78 -21.06 -4.20
C GLY A 173 -12.44 -21.79 -4.18
N ASP A 174 -12.41 -23.09 -4.54
CA ASP A 174 -11.18 -23.87 -4.66
C ASP A 174 -10.37 -23.48 -5.91
N LEU A 175 -11.01 -22.84 -6.90
CA LEU A 175 -10.34 -22.32 -8.11
C LEU A 175 -9.64 -20.98 -7.87
N LEU A 176 -9.98 -20.27 -6.80
CA LEU A 176 -9.33 -19.01 -6.45
C LEU A 176 -8.08 -19.29 -5.64
N ASN A 177 -6.92 -19.08 -6.27
CA ASN A 177 -5.65 -19.09 -5.57
C ASN A 177 -5.45 -17.75 -4.83
N MET A 178 -5.02 -17.83 -3.57
CA MET A 178 -4.63 -16.64 -2.80
C MET A 178 -3.51 -15.87 -3.49
N ASP A 179 -2.59 -16.55 -4.18
CA ASP A 179 -1.49 -15.92 -4.91
C ASP A 179 -1.99 -14.92 -5.96
N VAL A 180 -3.07 -15.26 -6.68
CA VAL A 180 -3.68 -14.34 -7.67
C VAL A 180 -4.24 -13.10 -6.98
N CYS A 181 -4.92 -13.27 -5.84
CA CYS A 181 -5.42 -12.12 -5.08
C CYS A 181 -4.26 -11.25 -4.54
N MET A 182 -3.16 -11.86 -4.14
CA MET A 182 -1.95 -11.15 -3.69
C MET A 182 -1.28 -10.38 -4.82
N GLU A 183 -1.15 -10.97 -6.01
CA GLU A 183 -0.63 -10.30 -7.21
C GLU A 183 -1.49 -9.07 -7.56
N ILE A 184 -2.82 -9.20 -7.47
CA ILE A 184 -3.72 -8.06 -7.67
C ILE A 184 -3.45 -6.97 -6.61
N LEU A 185 -3.38 -7.33 -5.32
CA LEU A 185 -3.09 -6.35 -4.26
C LEU A 185 -1.73 -5.68 -4.44
N ASP A 186 -0.70 -6.42 -4.84
CA ASP A 186 0.64 -5.89 -5.08
C ASP A 186 0.63 -4.83 -6.18
N VAL A 187 -0.02 -5.12 -7.32
CA VAL A 187 -0.19 -4.15 -8.41
C VAL A 187 -0.93 -2.90 -7.93
N LEU A 188 -1.94 -3.06 -7.07
CA LEU A 188 -2.70 -1.93 -6.52
C LEU A 188 -1.90 -1.08 -5.53
N TYR A 189 -0.98 -1.68 -4.77
CA TYR A 189 -0.04 -0.93 -3.94
C TYR A 189 1.00 -0.20 -4.78
N GLU A 190 1.52 -0.80 -5.84
CA GLU A 190 2.48 -0.17 -6.74
C GLU A 190 1.88 0.99 -7.55
N THR A 191 0.58 0.89 -7.86
CA THR A 191 -0.15 1.88 -8.65
C THR A 191 -0.65 3.03 -7.78
N GLU A 192 -0.18 4.25 -8.03
CA GLU A 192 -0.59 5.41 -7.24
C GLU A 192 -2.06 5.78 -7.44
N ASP A 193 -2.59 5.65 -8.66
CA ASP A 193 -3.98 5.94 -9.02
C ASP A 193 -5.00 5.15 -8.17
N THR A 194 -4.56 4.03 -7.58
CA THR A 194 -5.37 3.13 -6.75
C THR A 194 -5.12 3.31 -5.25
N SER A 195 -4.22 4.20 -4.86
CA SER A 195 -3.88 4.46 -3.44
C SER A 195 -5.09 4.83 -2.58
N TRP A 196 -6.08 5.54 -3.14
CA TRP A 196 -7.30 5.91 -2.44
C TRP A 196 -8.20 4.73 -2.11
N LEU A 197 -8.08 3.59 -2.81
CA LEU A 197 -8.87 2.38 -2.55
C LEU A 197 -8.60 1.82 -1.15
N PHE A 198 -7.38 1.99 -0.65
CA PHE A 198 -6.96 1.49 0.65
C PHE A 198 -7.61 2.26 1.83
N ASN A 199 -8.23 3.42 1.58
CA ASN A 199 -9.07 4.09 2.58
C ASN A 199 -10.36 3.30 2.91
N SER A 200 -10.73 2.32 2.08
CA SER A 200 -11.88 1.45 2.31
C SER A 200 -11.49 -0.03 2.14
N PRO A 201 -10.87 -0.64 3.18
CA PRO A 201 -10.27 -1.97 3.07
C PRO A 201 -11.24 -3.09 2.71
N CYS A 202 -12.47 -3.08 3.25
CA CYS A 202 -13.45 -4.14 3.00
C CYS A 202 -14.00 -4.13 1.55
N PRO A 203 -14.42 -2.98 0.97
CA PRO A 203 -14.77 -2.91 -0.45
C PRO A 203 -13.61 -3.28 -1.37
N LEU A 204 -12.39 -2.89 -1.03
CA LEU A 204 -11.19 -3.26 -1.78
C LEU A 204 -10.97 -4.79 -1.76
N ALA A 205 -11.11 -5.42 -0.60
CA ALA A 205 -11.03 -6.87 -0.46
C ALA A 205 -12.07 -7.61 -1.30
N ALA A 206 -13.34 -7.19 -1.19
CA ALA A 206 -14.43 -7.75 -1.98
C ALA A 206 -14.17 -7.61 -3.49
N SER A 207 -13.75 -6.43 -3.93
CA SER A 207 -13.46 -6.15 -5.34
C SER A 207 -12.25 -6.94 -5.85
N THR A 208 -11.23 -7.13 -5.01
CA THR A 208 -10.07 -7.99 -5.32
C THR A 208 -10.51 -9.43 -5.52
N LEU A 209 -11.36 -9.96 -4.62
CA LEU A 209 -11.90 -11.31 -4.72
C LEU A 209 -12.76 -11.50 -5.99
N VAL A 210 -13.65 -10.53 -6.29
CA VAL A 210 -14.45 -10.56 -7.53
C VAL A 210 -13.57 -10.51 -8.77
N THR A 211 -12.51 -9.69 -8.75
CA THR A 211 -11.55 -9.61 -9.87
C THR A 211 -10.85 -10.95 -10.05
N ALA A 212 -10.33 -11.56 -8.98
CA ALA A 212 -9.70 -12.88 -9.02
C ALA A 212 -10.67 -13.98 -9.49
N TYR A 213 -11.94 -13.92 -9.07
CA TYR A 213 -12.99 -14.82 -9.56
C TYR A 213 -13.17 -14.70 -11.08
N VAL A 214 -13.33 -13.48 -11.59
CA VAL A 214 -13.52 -13.22 -13.03
C VAL A 214 -12.32 -13.68 -13.86
N MET A 215 -11.11 -13.58 -13.31
CA MET A 215 -9.88 -14.02 -13.99
C MET A 215 -9.67 -15.55 -13.94
N SER A 216 -10.07 -16.19 -12.85
CA SER A 216 -9.71 -17.60 -12.58
C SER A 216 -10.81 -18.60 -12.92
N VAL A 217 -12.07 -18.18 -12.88
CA VAL A 217 -13.23 -19.07 -13.05
C VAL A 217 -13.67 -19.09 -14.51
N PRO A 218 -13.65 -20.26 -15.19
CA PRO A 218 -14.12 -20.38 -16.57
C PRO A 218 -15.62 -20.06 -16.68
N LYS A 219 -16.01 -19.39 -17.75
CA LYS A 219 -17.42 -19.08 -18.01
C LYS A 219 -18.26 -20.34 -18.17
N GLN A 220 -19.36 -20.43 -17.42
CA GLN A 220 -20.24 -21.61 -17.38
C GLN A 220 -21.72 -21.19 -17.43
N THR A 221 -22.61 -22.12 -17.77
CA THR A 221 -24.05 -21.85 -17.90
C THR A 221 -24.75 -21.50 -16.58
N TRP A 222 -24.12 -21.79 -15.44
CA TRP A 222 -24.63 -21.50 -14.09
C TRP A 222 -23.51 -20.95 -13.21
N GLU A 223 -23.04 -19.74 -13.53
CA GLU A 223 -22.02 -19.07 -12.73
C GLU A 223 -22.55 -18.76 -11.32
N PHE A 224 -21.68 -18.93 -10.33
CA PHE A 224 -22.01 -18.52 -8.96
C PHE A 224 -22.24 -16.99 -8.95
N PRO A 225 -23.31 -16.51 -8.28
CA PRO A 225 -23.65 -15.09 -8.24
C PRO A 225 -22.70 -14.33 -7.30
N ILE A 226 -21.45 -14.14 -7.74
CA ILE A 226 -20.37 -13.60 -6.91
C ILE A 226 -20.70 -12.18 -6.42
N LEU A 227 -21.25 -11.33 -7.28
CA LEU A 227 -21.62 -9.94 -6.96
C LEU A 227 -22.74 -9.86 -5.89
N PRO A 228 -23.90 -10.53 -6.07
CA PRO A 228 -24.91 -10.60 -5.02
C PRO A 228 -24.39 -11.18 -3.71
N TRP A 229 -23.51 -12.19 -3.78
CA TRP A 229 -22.94 -12.79 -2.60
C TRP A 229 -21.99 -11.85 -1.85
N VAL A 230 -21.09 -11.13 -2.53
CA VAL A 230 -20.22 -10.16 -1.84
C VAL A 230 -21.02 -8.98 -1.30
N GLN A 231 -22.08 -8.53 -1.98
CA GLN A 231 -23.00 -7.53 -1.44
C GLN A 231 -23.66 -8.03 -0.15
N PHE A 232 -24.19 -9.25 -0.17
CA PHE A 232 -24.82 -9.85 1.02
C PHE A 232 -23.84 -9.94 2.20
N THR A 233 -22.63 -10.43 1.96
CA THR A 233 -21.62 -10.68 3.00
C THR A 233 -21.02 -9.40 3.56
N THR A 234 -20.81 -8.38 2.72
CA THR A 234 -20.11 -7.15 3.12
C THR A 234 -21.03 -5.95 3.35
N SER A 235 -22.30 -6.06 2.95
CA SER A 235 -23.30 -4.97 2.93
C SER A 235 -22.97 -3.79 2.02
N TYR A 236 -21.95 -3.88 1.17
CA TYR A 236 -21.63 -2.84 0.17
C TYR A 236 -22.39 -3.03 -1.13
N ALA A 237 -22.86 -1.93 -1.72
CA ALA A 237 -23.61 -1.93 -2.97
C ALA A 237 -22.79 -2.51 -4.13
N GLU A 238 -23.44 -3.32 -4.97
CA GLU A 238 -22.80 -3.95 -6.14
C GLU A 238 -22.18 -2.91 -7.07
N GLU A 239 -22.83 -1.76 -7.28
CA GLU A 239 -22.33 -0.70 -8.14
C GLU A 239 -21.00 -0.13 -7.63
N GLY A 240 -20.85 -0.01 -6.31
CA GLY A 240 -19.62 0.45 -5.68
C GLY A 240 -18.47 -0.55 -5.86
N ILE A 241 -18.75 -1.84 -5.64
CA ILE A 241 -17.80 -2.94 -5.86
C ILE A 241 -17.40 -2.99 -7.33
N MET A 242 -18.36 -2.96 -8.26
CA MET A 242 -18.12 -3.01 -9.69
C MET A 242 -17.25 -1.86 -10.19
N LYS A 243 -17.42 -0.65 -9.66
CA LYS A 243 -16.56 0.50 -10.00
C LYS A 243 -15.10 0.22 -9.64
N ILE A 244 -14.85 -0.37 -8.48
CA ILE A 244 -13.49 -0.74 -8.05
C ILE A 244 -12.98 -1.89 -8.92
N VAL A 245 -13.77 -2.94 -9.15
CA VAL A 245 -13.41 -4.07 -10.03
C VAL A 245 -12.98 -3.58 -11.41
N LEU A 246 -13.76 -2.69 -12.03
CA LEU A 246 -13.42 -2.11 -13.33
C LEU A 246 -12.11 -1.30 -13.27
N THR A 247 -11.88 -0.56 -12.18
CA THR A 247 -10.64 0.18 -11.97
C THR A 247 -9.45 -0.78 -11.88
N ILE A 248 -9.56 -1.85 -11.09
CA ILE A 248 -8.53 -2.89 -10.95
C ILE A 248 -8.25 -3.53 -12.32
N LEU A 249 -9.28 -3.99 -13.03
CA LEU A 249 -9.13 -4.61 -14.35
C LEU A 249 -8.47 -3.66 -15.36
N MET A 250 -8.83 -2.38 -15.36
CA MET A 250 -8.19 -1.38 -16.21
C MET A 250 -6.70 -1.21 -15.90
N HIS A 251 -6.30 -1.35 -14.63
CA HIS A 251 -4.89 -1.30 -14.24
C HIS A 251 -4.13 -2.59 -14.59
N LEU A 252 -4.73 -3.76 -14.36
CA LEU A 252 -4.13 -5.06 -14.70
C LEU A 252 -3.97 -5.25 -16.21
N PHE A 253 -4.94 -4.78 -16.99
CA PHE A 253 -4.95 -4.85 -18.45
C PHE A 253 -4.58 -3.52 -19.11
N LYS A 254 -3.88 -2.62 -18.40
CA LYS A 254 -3.32 -1.42 -19.04
C LYS A 254 -2.62 -1.89 -20.32
N PRO A 255 -3.03 -1.40 -21.51
CA PRO A 255 -2.33 -1.73 -22.73
C PRO A 255 -0.99 -1.00 -22.66
N ASP A 256 0.01 -1.66 -22.06
CA ASP A 256 1.39 -1.23 -22.24
C ASP A 256 1.60 -1.11 -23.73
N GLY A 257 1.94 0.12 -24.16
CA GLY A 257 1.85 0.55 -25.54
C GLY A 257 2.25 -0.56 -26.49
N ILE A 258 1.35 -0.88 -27.43
CA ILE A 258 1.72 -1.51 -28.69
C ILE A 258 2.88 -0.68 -29.20
N LYS A 259 4.11 -1.13 -28.91
CA LYS A 259 5.30 -0.62 -29.55
C LYS A 259 5.03 -0.93 -31.01
N GLU A 260 4.70 0.09 -31.78
CA GLU A 260 4.93 0.13 -33.22
C GLU A 260 6.44 -0.06 -33.46
N LYS A 261 7.00 -1.22 -33.11
CA LYS A 261 8.16 -1.80 -33.77
C LYS A 261 7.62 -2.46 -35.03
N ASN A 262 7.17 -1.63 -35.97
CA ASN A 262 6.94 -1.96 -37.37
C ASN A 262 6.69 -0.65 -38.14
N LYS A 263 7.64 0.28 -38.04
CA LYS A 263 7.84 1.38 -38.99
C LYS A 263 9.27 1.90 -38.90
N SER A 264 10.21 0.98 -38.99
CA SER A 264 11.57 1.27 -39.45
C SER A 264 11.94 0.23 -40.49
N ASP A 265 11.13 0.16 -41.53
CA ASP A 265 11.54 -0.32 -42.84
C ASP A 265 10.79 0.55 -43.86
N PHE A 266 11.55 1.00 -44.86
CA PHE A 266 11.17 1.86 -45.99
C PHE A 266 11.24 3.39 -45.77
N SER A 267 12.43 3.93 -46.00
CA SER A 267 12.60 5.05 -46.93
C SER A 267 13.92 4.86 -47.69
N ILE A 268 13.80 4.93 -49.02
CA ILE A 268 14.83 4.77 -50.06
C ILE A 268 15.96 5.80 -49.91
#